data_AF-A0AB37U0M3-F1
#
_entry.id   AF-A0AB37U0M3-F1
#
_cell.length_a   1.000
_cell.length_b   1.000
_cell.length_c   1.000
_cell.angle_alpha   90.00
_cell.angle_beta   90.00
_cell.angle_gamma   90.00
#
_symmetry.space_group_name_H-M   'P 1'
#
loop_
_entity.id
_entity.type
_entity.pdbx_description
1 polymer ?
#
loop_
_entity_poly.entity_id
_entity_poly.type
_entity_poly.pdbx_seq_one_letter_code
_entity_poly.pdbx_strand_id
1 'polypeptide(L)'
;MTVMSAGPAADLREARIPGDGIYEGRRVLRRLPEGWQERPYELFEVVPQARTIGAEIRGVDLSRPLGAELREELNRALLEWKVLFFRAQHLTSAQQRAFAGHWGPLETNPLLAAGSSEDVVRFDKGEGAVPTYENVWHTDVTFRERPALGAVLQLREVPPFGGDTMWADMAAAYDNLPQEVKDRIDGARAVHDFIPGFARFYGPERLIPYQDLFPPVEHPVVRTHPETGRRMLFVNTSFTTHITGMDRDESDRLLRFLFQQAHVPEYQVRFRWQPGDIAFWDNRATQHYAVGDYGSERRVAERVAIEGDRPF
;
A
#
# COMPACT_ATOMS: atom_id res chain seq x y z
N MET A 1 66.55 3.48 28.10
CA MET A 1 65.35 4.06 27.47
C MET A 1 64.22 3.09 27.67
N THR A 2 63.13 3.59 28.26
CA THR A 2 62.09 2.84 28.97
C THR A 2 61.13 2.12 28.02
N VAL A 3 60.89 0.84 28.27
CA VAL A 3 59.85 0.04 27.62
C VAL A 3 58.50 0.52 28.16
N MET A 4 57.66 1.12 27.31
CA MET A 4 56.28 1.46 27.66
C MET A 4 55.44 0.17 27.67
N SER A 5 54.91 -0.21 28.82
CA SER A 5 53.90 -1.27 28.90
C SER A 5 52.59 -0.77 28.30
N ALA A 6 52.07 -1.46 27.28
CA ALA A 6 50.70 -1.26 26.84
C ALA A 6 49.76 -1.66 27.99
N GLY A 7 49.00 -0.70 28.51
CA GLY A 7 47.93 -0.99 29.47
C GLY A 7 46.82 -1.84 28.83
N PRO A 8 45.99 -2.52 29.64
CA PRO A 8 44.92 -3.36 29.10
C PRO A 8 44.00 -2.54 28.19
N ALA A 9 43.70 -3.07 27.01
CA ALA A 9 42.74 -2.45 26.11
C ALA A 9 41.43 -2.22 26.87
N ALA A 10 40.95 -0.98 26.86
CA ALA A 10 39.70 -0.63 27.50
C ALA A 10 38.56 -1.17 26.61
N ASP A 11 38.17 -2.42 26.84
CA ASP A 11 37.02 -3.01 26.17
C ASP A 11 35.75 -2.25 26.57
N LEU A 12 34.87 -2.00 25.59
CA LEU A 12 33.57 -1.43 25.86
C LEU A 12 32.73 -2.43 26.67
N ARG A 13 31.87 -1.91 27.55
CA ARG A 13 30.88 -2.74 28.24
C ARG A 13 29.97 -3.43 27.22
N GLU A 14 29.65 -4.69 27.46
CA GLU A 14 28.66 -5.40 26.64
C GLU A 14 27.30 -4.71 26.82
N ALA A 15 26.83 -4.06 25.77
CA ALA A 15 25.52 -3.44 25.69
C ALA A 15 24.99 -3.62 24.28
N ARG A 16 23.74 -4.07 24.16
CA ARG A 16 23.06 -4.22 22.87
C ARG A 16 21.65 -3.67 22.98
N ILE A 17 21.23 -2.93 21.96
CA ILE A 17 19.81 -2.65 21.74
C ILE A 17 19.20 -3.96 21.23
N PRO A 18 18.06 -4.43 21.78
CA PRO A 18 17.37 -5.57 21.21
C PRO A 18 17.09 -5.33 19.73
N GLY A 19 17.48 -6.26 18.86
CA GLY A 19 17.15 -6.17 17.45
C GLY A 19 15.65 -6.31 17.27
N ASP A 20 14.97 -5.21 16.92
CA ASP A 20 13.60 -5.20 16.41
C ASP A 20 13.56 -5.36 14.88
N GLY A 21 14.76 -5.52 14.27
CA GLY A 21 15.01 -5.64 12.85
C GLY A 21 14.72 -4.36 12.04
N ILE A 22 14.59 -3.21 12.70
CA ILE A 22 14.66 -1.90 12.07
C ILE A 22 16.11 -1.42 12.19
N TYR A 23 16.93 -1.84 11.22
CA TYR A 23 18.36 -1.56 11.25
C TYR A 23 18.66 -0.10 10.89
N GLU A 24 19.57 0.50 11.66
CA GLU A 24 20.26 1.73 11.27
C GLU A 24 21.21 1.45 10.11
N GLY A 25 21.43 2.45 9.25
CA GLY A 25 22.44 2.39 8.19
C GLY A 25 21.88 2.38 6.77
N ARG A 26 22.68 1.85 5.85
CA ARG A 26 22.40 1.95 4.41
C ARG A 26 21.27 1.01 4.01
N ARG A 27 20.27 1.56 3.32
CA ARG A 27 19.17 0.78 2.71
C ARG A 27 19.37 0.59 1.21
N VAL A 28 18.88 -0.54 0.70
CA VAL A 28 18.73 -0.82 -0.72
C VAL A 28 17.45 -0.16 -1.20
N LEU A 29 17.57 0.94 -1.95
CA LEU A 29 16.44 1.73 -2.46
C LEU A 29 16.32 1.59 -3.97
N ARG A 30 15.97 0.38 -4.42
CA ARG A 30 15.75 0.07 -5.84
C ARG A 30 14.30 0.34 -6.20
N ARG A 31 14.05 1.40 -6.99
CA ARG A 31 12.74 1.66 -7.58
C ARG A 31 12.31 0.52 -8.52
N LEU A 32 13.25 0.05 -9.34
CA LEU A 32 13.03 -0.86 -10.48
C LEU A 32 13.64 -2.25 -10.24
N PRO A 33 13.15 -3.32 -10.89
CA PRO A 33 13.80 -4.63 -10.87
C PRO A 33 15.15 -4.60 -11.60
N GLU A 34 15.97 -5.62 -11.33
CA GLU A 34 17.22 -5.83 -12.05
C GLU A 34 16.94 -6.07 -13.54
N GLY A 35 17.74 -5.45 -14.41
CA GLY A 35 17.57 -5.53 -15.86
C GLY A 35 16.44 -4.69 -16.45
N TRP A 36 15.70 -3.90 -15.64
CA TRP A 36 14.69 -2.98 -16.16
C TRP A 36 15.32 -1.90 -17.03
N GLN A 37 14.83 -1.75 -18.26
CA GLN A 37 15.29 -0.72 -19.17
C GLN A 37 14.49 0.57 -18.94
N GLU A 38 15.15 1.58 -18.39
CA GLU A 38 14.58 2.91 -18.27
C GLU A 38 14.46 3.57 -19.64
N ARG A 39 13.33 4.23 -19.88
CA ARG A 39 13.08 5.05 -21.07
C ARG A 39 12.42 6.37 -20.65
N PRO A 40 12.67 7.49 -21.35
CA PRO A 40 12.06 8.77 -21.02
C PRO A 40 10.52 8.68 -21.10
N TYR A 41 9.84 9.60 -20.41
CA TYR A 41 8.41 9.81 -20.57
C TYR A 41 8.20 10.88 -21.65
N GLU A 42 7.35 10.60 -22.65
CA GLU A 42 7.21 11.46 -23.84
C GLU A 42 5.88 12.23 -23.86
N LEU A 43 4.84 11.70 -23.21
CA LEU A 43 3.48 12.28 -23.23
C LEU A 43 3.17 13.13 -22.01
N PHE A 44 3.97 13.04 -20.96
CA PHE A 44 3.80 13.78 -19.71
C PHE A 44 5.10 13.97 -18.95
N GLU A 45 5.10 14.94 -18.03
CA GLU A 45 6.19 15.13 -17.08
C GLU A 45 5.94 14.26 -15.83
N VAL A 46 7.00 13.59 -15.38
CA VAL A 46 7.03 12.81 -14.14
C VAL A 46 7.88 13.55 -13.12
N VAL A 47 7.27 13.89 -11.98
CA VAL A 47 7.93 14.57 -10.86
C VAL A 47 8.01 13.62 -9.66
N PRO A 48 9.15 12.95 -9.44
CA PRO A 48 9.35 12.05 -8.32
C PRO A 48 9.07 12.71 -6.97
N GLN A 49 8.34 12.02 -6.09
CA GLN A 49 8.04 12.49 -4.74
C GLN A 49 8.91 11.80 -3.68
N ALA A 50 9.41 10.59 -3.97
CA ALA A 50 10.39 9.89 -3.16
C ALA A 50 11.34 9.06 -4.03
N ARG A 51 12.27 8.31 -3.40
CA ARG A 51 13.31 7.56 -4.11
C ARG A 51 12.78 6.32 -4.85
N THR A 52 11.81 5.61 -4.28
CA THR A 52 11.36 4.29 -4.78
C THR A 52 9.88 4.24 -5.13
N ILE A 53 9.10 5.23 -4.71
CA ILE A 53 7.64 5.27 -4.82
C ILE A 53 7.15 6.71 -4.97
N GLY A 54 6.02 6.91 -5.65
CA GLY A 54 5.33 8.18 -5.76
C GLY A 54 5.88 9.09 -6.84
N ALA A 55 5.03 9.45 -7.78
CA ALA A 55 5.30 10.51 -8.76
C ALA A 55 4.06 11.36 -9.02
N GLU A 56 4.25 12.68 -9.09
CA GLU A 56 3.25 13.59 -9.63
C GLU A 56 3.35 13.59 -11.17
N ILE A 57 2.22 13.41 -11.83
CA ILE A 57 2.10 13.40 -13.28
C ILE A 57 1.51 14.73 -13.75
N ARG A 58 2.22 15.43 -14.63
CA ARG A 58 1.82 16.73 -15.17
C ARG A 58 1.64 16.68 -16.68
N GLY A 59 0.73 17.49 -17.20
CA GLY A 59 0.43 17.57 -18.63
C GLY A 59 -0.63 16.59 -19.12
N VAL A 60 -1.35 15.91 -18.21
CA VAL A 60 -2.43 14.96 -18.53
C VAL A 60 -3.77 15.47 -17.99
N ASP A 61 -4.80 15.45 -18.84
CA ASP A 61 -6.20 15.69 -18.49
C ASP A 61 -6.97 14.35 -18.49
N LEU A 62 -7.22 13.81 -17.29
CA LEU A 62 -7.90 12.52 -17.08
C LEU A 62 -9.41 12.60 -17.35
N SER A 63 -9.95 13.78 -17.65
CA SER A 63 -11.35 13.96 -18.02
C SER A 63 -11.64 13.55 -19.47
N ARG A 64 -10.58 13.38 -20.26
CA ARG A 64 -10.61 13.01 -21.69
C ARG A 64 -10.44 11.50 -21.87
N PRO A 65 -10.94 10.93 -22.99
CA PRO A 65 -10.68 9.54 -23.35
C PRO A 65 -9.18 9.24 -23.39
N LEU A 66 -8.77 8.11 -22.80
CA LEU A 66 -7.37 7.70 -22.74
C LEU A 66 -6.97 6.94 -24.01
N GLY A 67 -6.09 7.52 -24.83
CA GLY A 67 -5.49 6.84 -25.97
C GLY A 67 -4.56 5.70 -25.55
N ALA A 68 -4.33 4.73 -26.43
CA ALA A 68 -3.52 3.54 -26.13
C ALA A 68 -2.09 3.89 -25.68
N GLU A 69 -1.41 4.81 -26.38
CA GLU A 69 -0.04 5.23 -26.06
C GLU A 69 0.04 5.88 -24.66
N LEU A 70 -0.89 6.78 -24.34
CA LEU A 70 -0.97 7.41 -23.02
C LEU A 70 -1.28 6.39 -21.92
N ARG A 71 -2.20 5.45 -22.17
CA ARG A 71 -2.51 4.37 -21.23
C ARG A 71 -1.27 3.52 -20.95
N GLU A 72 -0.52 3.13 -21.98
CA GLU A 72 0.69 2.31 -21.83
C GLU A 72 1.79 3.05 -21.08
N GLU A 73 1.98 4.34 -21.37
CA GLU A 73 2.98 5.13 -20.67
C GLU A 73 2.60 5.40 -19.21
N LEU A 74 1.32 5.63 -18.91
CA LEU A 74 0.79 5.70 -17.53
C LEU A 74 0.91 4.35 -16.81
N ASN A 75 0.66 3.23 -17.49
CA ASN A 75 0.87 1.90 -16.91
C ASN A 75 2.34 1.70 -16.54
N ARG A 76 3.27 2.07 -17.43
CA ARG A 76 4.70 2.04 -17.11
C ARG A 76 5.02 2.93 -15.91
N ALA A 77 4.52 4.16 -15.87
CA ALA A 77 4.70 5.04 -14.72
C ALA A 77 4.18 4.39 -13.43
N LEU A 78 3.01 3.75 -13.47
CA LEU A 78 2.42 3.05 -12.33
C LEU A 78 3.32 1.89 -11.88
N LEU A 79 3.86 1.09 -12.79
CA LEU A 79 4.76 -0.02 -12.45
C LEU A 79 6.09 0.48 -11.84
N GLU A 80 6.63 1.58 -12.34
CA GLU A 80 7.90 2.15 -11.89
C GLU A 80 7.74 2.89 -10.54
N TRP A 81 6.67 3.67 -10.39
CA TRP A 81 6.46 4.57 -9.24
C TRP A 81 5.43 4.08 -8.23
N LYS A 82 4.68 3.03 -8.55
CA LYS A 82 3.69 2.33 -7.69
C LYS A 82 2.48 3.17 -7.29
N VAL A 83 2.61 4.48 -7.15
CA VAL A 83 1.51 5.44 -6.97
C VAL A 83 1.77 6.69 -7.78
N LEU A 84 0.75 7.11 -8.52
CA LEU A 84 0.74 8.30 -9.36
C LEU A 84 -0.23 9.32 -8.78
N PHE A 85 0.18 10.58 -8.77
CA PHE A 85 -0.63 11.70 -8.30
C PHE A 85 -0.94 12.65 -9.45
N PHE A 86 -2.20 13.07 -9.55
CA PHE A 86 -2.66 14.04 -10.54
C PHE A 86 -3.36 15.18 -9.82
N ARG A 87 -2.88 16.40 -10.03
CA ARG A 87 -3.44 17.58 -9.37
C ARG A 87 -4.66 18.10 -10.12
N ALA A 88 -5.64 18.60 -9.37
CA ALA A 88 -6.77 19.40 -9.87
C ALA A 88 -7.54 18.82 -11.09
N GLN A 89 -7.86 17.52 -11.08
CA GLN A 89 -8.52 16.84 -12.20
C GLN A 89 -10.06 16.95 -12.17
N HIS A 90 -10.67 17.07 -10.98
CA HIS A 90 -12.11 17.28 -10.77
C HIS A 90 -13.05 16.36 -11.59
N LEU A 91 -12.70 15.08 -11.76
CA LEU A 91 -13.47 14.14 -12.59
C LEU A 91 -14.84 13.84 -12.00
N THR A 92 -15.91 13.78 -12.79
CA THR A 92 -17.17 13.16 -12.33
C THR A 92 -16.96 11.69 -11.96
N SER A 93 -17.85 11.10 -11.16
CA SER A 93 -17.75 9.67 -10.81
C SER A 93 -17.78 8.78 -12.06
N ALA A 94 -18.54 9.16 -13.10
CA ALA A 94 -18.55 8.47 -14.39
C ALA A 94 -17.18 8.55 -15.12
N GLN A 95 -16.53 9.71 -15.12
CA GLN A 95 -15.18 9.86 -15.70
C GLN A 95 -14.12 9.08 -14.90
N GLN A 96 -14.21 9.09 -13.57
CA GLN A 96 -13.30 8.31 -12.73
C GLN A 96 -13.42 6.81 -12.99
N ARG A 97 -14.65 6.30 -13.15
CA ARG A 97 -14.92 4.91 -13.56
C ARG A 97 -14.37 4.61 -14.95
N ALA A 98 -14.62 5.49 -15.92
CA ALA A 98 -14.11 5.34 -17.29
C ALA A 98 -12.57 5.28 -17.31
N PHE A 99 -11.92 6.16 -16.55
CA PHE A 99 -10.46 6.14 -16.39
C PHE A 99 -9.97 4.82 -15.79
N ALA A 100 -10.53 4.39 -14.65
CA ALA A 100 -10.14 3.13 -13.99
C ALA A 100 -10.38 1.90 -14.90
N GLY A 101 -11.46 1.92 -15.68
CA GLY A 101 -11.84 0.85 -16.61
C GLY A 101 -10.80 0.55 -17.71
N HIS A 102 -9.85 1.45 -17.97
CA HIS A 102 -8.74 1.19 -18.90
C HIS A 102 -7.73 0.15 -18.40
N TRP A 103 -7.79 -0.24 -17.11
CA TRP A 103 -6.93 -1.28 -16.53
C TRP A 103 -7.64 -2.61 -16.28
N GLY A 104 -8.96 -2.65 -16.36
CA GLY A 104 -9.72 -3.90 -16.21
C GLY A 104 -11.14 -3.68 -15.67
N PRO A 105 -11.85 -4.78 -15.38
CA PRO A 105 -13.15 -4.74 -14.71
C PRO A 105 -13.05 -4.03 -13.36
N LEU A 106 -14.14 -3.36 -12.96
CA LEU A 106 -14.22 -2.62 -11.69
C LEU A 106 -14.75 -3.53 -10.58
N GLU A 107 -14.14 -3.46 -9.41
CA GLU A 107 -14.54 -4.23 -8.23
C GLU A 107 -15.71 -3.54 -7.50
N THR A 108 -16.66 -4.33 -7.01
CA THR A 108 -17.68 -3.90 -6.04
C THR A 108 -17.38 -4.44 -4.64
N ASN A 109 -17.70 -3.65 -3.60
CA ASN A 109 -17.47 -4.03 -2.22
C ASN A 109 -18.69 -3.78 -1.33
N PRO A 110 -19.46 -4.84 -0.97
CA PRO A 110 -20.70 -4.70 -0.21
C PRO A 110 -20.47 -4.30 1.27
N LEU A 111 -19.23 -4.39 1.76
CA LEU A 111 -18.90 -3.97 3.13
C LEU A 111 -18.71 -2.44 3.25
N LEU A 112 -18.54 -1.74 2.12
CA LEU A 112 -18.29 -0.30 2.06
C LEU A 112 -19.49 0.47 1.51
N ALA A 113 -19.58 1.77 1.83
CA ALA A 113 -20.67 2.62 1.37
C ALA A 113 -20.57 2.91 -0.12
N ALA A 114 -21.64 2.61 -0.86
CA ALA A 114 -21.75 2.95 -2.27
C ALA A 114 -21.94 4.47 -2.46
N GLY A 115 -21.36 4.99 -3.55
CA GLY A 115 -21.53 6.36 -4.03
C GLY A 115 -22.62 6.42 -5.09
N SER A 116 -22.28 6.98 -6.27
CA SER A 116 -23.22 7.10 -7.38
C SER A 116 -23.60 5.76 -8.04
N SER A 117 -22.81 4.71 -7.80
CA SER A 117 -22.99 3.36 -8.32
C SER A 117 -22.26 2.34 -7.42
N GLU A 118 -22.53 1.05 -7.58
CA GLU A 118 -21.99 -0.02 -6.72
C GLU A 118 -20.46 -0.21 -6.80
N ASP A 119 -19.85 0.25 -7.90
CA ASP A 119 -18.40 0.25 -8.17
C ASP A 119 -17.71 1.57 -7.78
N VAL A 120 -18.47 2.52 -7.23
CA VAL A 120 -17.94 3.76 -6.65
C VAL A 120 -18.13 3.67 -5.15
N VAL A 121 -17.03 3.63 -4.40
CA VAL A 121 -17.07 3.71 -2.93
C VAL A 121 -16.94 5.17 -2.52
N ARG A 122 -17.85 5.63 -1.65
CA ARG A 122 -17.81 6.99 -1.11
C ARG A 122 -17.44 6.98 0.36
N PHE A 123 -16.35 7.66 0.69
CA PHE A 123 -15.90 7.88 2.06
C PHE A 123 -16.27 9.31 2.46
N ASP A 124 -17.42 9.50 3.11
CA ASP A 124 -17.87 10.80 3.62
C ASP A 124 -17.70 10.84 5.15
N LYS A 125 -16.68 11.54 5.60
CA LYS A 125 -16.33 11.68 7.02
C LYS A 125 -16.69 13.08 7.48
N GLY A 126 -17.96 13.32 7.77
CA GLY A 126 -18.48 14.54 8.38
C GLY A 126 -18.94 14.35 9.82
N GLU A 127 -19.57 15.39 10.39
CA GLU A 127 -20.16 15.31 11.73
C GLU A 127 -21.22 14.19 11.80
N GLY A 128 -21.08 13.29 12.78
CA GLY A 128 -21.96 12.12 12.94
C GLY A 128 -21.63 10.92 12.05
N ALA A 129 -20.58 10.98 11.22
CA ALA A 129 -20.10 9.82 10.47
C ALA A 129 -19.58 8.72 11.41
N VAL A 130 -19.80 7.46 11.04
CA VAL A 130 -19.19 6.32 11.74
C VAL A 130 -17.67 6.48 11.67
N PRO A 131 -16.94 6.48 12.81
CA PRO A 131 -15.48 6.54 12.78
C PRO A 131 -14.93 5.39 11.94
N THR A 132 -14.30 5.71 10.82
CA THR A 132 -13.53 4.74 10.06
C THR A 132 -12.04 4.94 10.34
N TYR A 133 -11.38 3.81 10.61
CA TYR A 133 -10.00 3.68 11.05
C TYR A 133 -9.16 3.06 9.92
N GLU A 134 -9.15 3.71 8.74
CA GLU A 134 -8.22 3.41 7.64
C GLU A 134 -6.79 3.91 7.95
N ASN A 135 -6.58 4.44 9.16
CA ASN A 135 -5.31 4.81 9.76
C ASN A 135 -4.56 3.57 10.30
N VAL A 136 -4.45 2.56 9.44
CA VAL A 136 -3.66 1.34 9.62
C VAL A 136 -2.97 1.02 8.31
N TRP A 137 -1.75 0.51 8.32
CA TRP A 137 -1.09 0.08 7.10
C TRP A 137 -1.78 -1.16 6.54
N HIS A 138 -2.25 -1.05 5.29
CA HIS A 138 -2.94 -2.14 4.62
C HIS A 138 -2.80 -2.11 3.11
N THR A 139 -3.01 -3.29 2.53
CA THR A 139 -3.31 -3.48 1.12
C THR A 139 -4.80 -3.78 1.02
N ASP A 140 -5.51 -3.14 0.10
CA ASP A 140 -6.95 -3.30 -0.02
C ASP A 140 -7.34 -4.74 -0.31
N VAL A 141 -8.41 -5.19 0.37
CA VAL A 141 -9.18 -6.42 0.09
C VAL A 141 -8.36 -7.70 -0.09
N THR A 142 -7.21 -7.81 0.58
CA THR A 142 -6.38 -9.03 0.52
C THR A 142 -7.05 -10.29 1.07
N PHE A 143 -8.21 -10.17 1.72
CA PHE A 143 -9.07 -11.31 2.09
C PHE A 143 -9.82 -11.95 0.91
N ARG A 144 -9.71 -11.40 -0.30
CA ARG A 144 -10.25 -12.00 -1.53
C ARG A 144 -9.20 -12.89 -2.21
N GLU A 145 -9.64 -13.90 -2.96
CA GLU A 145 -8.74 -14.75 -3.75
C GLU A 145 -7.99 -13.97 -4.84
N ARG A 146 -8.65 -12.96 -5.42
CA ARG A 146 -8.09 -12.03 -6.42
C ARG A 146 -8.20 -10.59 -5.87
N PRO A 147 -7.28 -10.14 -5.00
CA PRO A 147 -7.29 -8.77 -4.48
C PRO A 147 -7.19 -7.75 -5.62
N ALA A 148 -7.68 -6.54 -5.40
CA ALA A 148 -7.65 -5.46 -6.39
C ALA A 148 -6.23 -5.23 -6.95
N LEU A 149 -6.14 -4.98 -8.28
CA LEU A 149 -4.92 -4.54 -8.96
C LEU A 149 -4.46 -3.20 -8.39
N GLY A 150 -5.42 -2.30 -8.22
CA GLY A 150 -5.18 -0.91 -7.88
C GLY A 150 -6.50 -0.20 -7.69
N ALA A 151 -6.41 1.06 -7.30
CA ALA A 151 -7.59 1.89 -7.18
C ALA A 151 -7.27 3.35 -7.52
N VAL A 152 -8.29 4.03 -8.02
CA VAL A 152 -8.26 5.46 -8.32
C VAL A 152 -9.08 6.15 -7.24
N LEU A 153 -8.43 6.99 -6.43
CA LEU A 153 -9.06 7.76 -5.36
C LEU A 153 -9.01 9.24 -5.70
N GLN A 154 -10.15 9.92 -5.60
CA GLN A 154 -10.26 11.36 -5.77
C GLN A 154 -10.80 12.00 -4.50
N LEU A 155 -10.18 13.09 -4.05
CA LEU A 155 -10.73 13.88 -2.94
C LEU A 155 -11.67 14.96 -3.47
N ARG A 156 -12.93 14.90 -3.02
CA ARG A 156 -13.98 15.87 -3.32
C ARG A 156 -13.91 17.06 -2.38
N GLU A 157 -13.77 16.77 -1.09
CA GLU A 157 -13.61 17.77 -0.02
C GLU A 157 -12.39 17.38 0.80
N VAL A 158 -11.50 18.35 1.00
CA VAL A 158 -10.25 18.20 1.75
C VAL A 158 -10.32 19.10 2.98
N PRO A 159 -10.03 18.58 4.18
CA PRO A 159 -9.89 19.40 5.38
C PRO A 159 -8.87 20.54 5.22
N PRO A 160 -9.00 21.64 5.97
CA PRO A 160 -8.02 22.73 5.94
C PRO A 160 -6.60 22.30 6.41
N PHE A 161 -6.51 21.24 7.20
CA PHE A 161 -5.28 20.62 7.65
C PHE A 161 -5.46 19.11 7.84
N GLY A 162 -4.36 18.36 7.78
CA GLY A 162 -4.38 16.91 7.95
C GLY A 162 -5.08 16.16 6.81
N GLY A 163 -5.33 14.88 7.03
CA GLY A 163 -6.03 14.01 6.07
C GLY A 163 -5.15 13.47 4.95
N ASP A 164 -3.83 13.60 5.11
CA ASP A 164 -2.82 13.07 4.20
C ASP A 164 -2.98 11.56 3.99
N THR A 165 -2.40 11.04 2.92
CA THR A 165 -2.32 9.59 2.70
C THR A 165 -0.89 9.20 2.41
N MET A 166 -0.47 8.10 3.00
CA MET A 166 0.88 7.56 2.86
C MET A 166 0.82 6.23 2.13
N TRP A 167 1.84 5.94 1.32
CA TRP A 167 2.05 4.65 0.67
C TRP A 167 3.45 4.15 0.97
N ALA A 168 3.64 2.84 1.03
CA ALA A 168 4.91 2.18 1.26
C ALA A 168 5.24 1.21 0.11
N ASP A 169 6.49 1.24 -0.35
CA ASP A 169 7.06 0.30 -1.32
C ASP A 169 7.39 -1.02 -0.63
N MET A 170 6.53 -2.03 -0.82
CA MET A 170 6.71 -3.33 -0.16
C MET A 170 7.81 -4.18 -0.81
N ALA A 171 8.29 -3.82 -2.00
CA ALA A 171 9.45 -4.44 -2.62
C ALA A 171 10.75 -3.91 -1.99
N ALA A 172 10.83 -2.59 -1.71
CA ALA A 172 11.93 -2.03 -0.92
C ALA A 172 11.94 -2.57 0.51
N ALA A 173 10.75 -2.76 1.12
CA ALA A 173 10.63 -3.41 2.42
C ALA A 173 11.22 -4.84 2.40
N TYR A 174 10.90 -5.64 1.39
CA TYR A 174 11.47 -6.98 1.22
C TYR A 174 12.98 -6.97 0.99
N ASP A 175 13.48 -6.10 0.11
CA ASP A 175 14.91 -6.02 -0.25
C ASP A 175 15.83 -5.84 0.97
N ASN A 176 15.32 -5.17 2.01
CA ASN A 176 16.08 -4.81 3.21
C ASN A 176 15.84 -5.74 4.41
N LEU A 177 15.08 -6.82 4.25
CA LEU A 177 14.98 -7.85 5.29
C LEU A 177 16.32 -8.56 5.49
N PRO A 178 16.64 -8.98 6.73
CA PRO A 178 17.73 -9.92 6.99
C PRO A 178 17.61 -11.18 6.14
N GLN A 179 18.74 -11.73 5.71
CA GLN A 179 18.74 -12.94 4.87
C GLN A 179 18.04 -14.12 5.55
N GLU A 180 18.28 -14.32 6.85
CA GLU A 180 17.60 -15.36 7.64
C GLU A 180 16.07 -15.22 7.65
N VAL A 181 15.56 -13.98 7.63
CA VAL A 181 14.11 -13.74 7.55
C VAL A 181 13.63 -14.08 6.14
N LYS A 182 14.34 -13.64 5.10
CA LYS A 182 13.99 -13.94 3.70
C LYS A 182 13.93 -15.45 3.46
N ASP A 183 14.93 -16.19 3.94
CA ASP A 183 15.00 -17.65 3.81
C ASP A 183 13.81 -18.32 4.51
N ARG A 184 13.42 -17.81 5.68
CA ARG A 184 12.32 -18.33 6.48
C ARG A 184 10.94 -18.08 5.86
N ILE A 185 10.75 -16.97 5.16
CA ILE A 185 9.47 -16.61 4.52
C ILE A 185 9.40 -17.04 3.05
N ASP A 186 10.46 -17.63 2.52
CA ASP A 186 10.48 -18.10 1.14
C ASP A 186 9.51 -19.29 0.97
N GLY A 187 8.55 -19.14 0.06
CA GLY A 187 7.46 -20.10 -0.12
C GLY A 187 6.41 -20.14 1.01
N ALA A 188 6.56 -19.35 2.08
CA ALA A 188 5.59 -19.29 3.16
C ALA A 188 4.26 -18.68 2.68
N ARG A 189 3.15 -19.17 3.24
CA ARG A 189 1.79 -18.69 2.95
C ARG A 189 1.15 -18.17 4.22
N ALA A 190 0.31 -17.15 4.11
CA ALA A 190 -0.43 -16.59 5.23
C ALA A 190 -1.92 -16.52 4.92
N VAL A 191 -2.73 -16.71 5.97
CA VAL A 191 -4.19 -16.63 5.92
C VAL A 191 -4.62 -15.18 6.06
N HIS A 192 -5.44 -14.71 5.12
CA HIS A 192 -6.06 -13.40 5.11
C HIS A 192 -7.57 -13.53 5.37
N ASP A 193 -8.06 -12.78 6.34
CA ASP A 193 -9.46 -12.78 6.77
C ASP A 193 -9.96 -11.34 6.88
N PHE A 194 -11.21 -11.10 6.46
CA PHE A 194 -11.83 -9.79 6.54
C PHE A 194 -12.22 -9.44 7.99
N ILE A 195 -12.52 -10.43 8.84
CA ILE A 195 -13.10 -10.20 10.17
C ILE A 195 -12.26 -9.24 11.02
N PRO A 196 -10.93 -9.42 11.21
CA PRO A 196 -10.13 -8.49 12.01
C PRO A 196 -10.18 -7.04 11.47
N GLY A 197 -10.20 -6.91 10.15
CA GLY A 197 -10.23 -5.62 9.46
C GLY A 197 -11.57 -4.89 9.60
N PHE A 198 -12.69 -5.59 9.82
CA PHE A 198 -14.02 -4.98 9.88
C PHE A 198 -14.72 -5.06 11.25
N ALA A 199 -14.38 -6.00 12.12
CA ALA A 199 -14.94 -6.14 13.48
C ALA A 199 -14.62 -4.97 14.41
N ARG A 200 -13.63 -4.15 14.03
CA ARG A 200 -13.34 -2.86 14.68
C ARG A 200 -14.34 -1.74 14.34
N PHE A 201 -15.19 -1.93 13.33
CA PHE A 201 -16.18 -0.93 12.86
C PHE A 201 -17.62 -1.42 13.00
N TYR A 202 -17.83 -2.72 12.83
CA TYR A 202 -19.15 -3.32 12.68
C TYR A 202 -19.35 -4.41 13.71
N GLY A 203 -20.57 -4.49 14.25
CA GLY A 203 -20.97 -5.57 15.13
C GLY A 203 -21.13 -6.90 14.36
N PRO A 204 -21.18 -8.03 15.09
CA PRO A 204 -21.30 -9.36 14.50
C PRO A 204 -22.50 -9.51 13.54
N GLU A 205 -23.61 -8.84 13.84
CA GLU A 205 -24.84 -8.86 13.03
C GLU A 205 -24.62 -8.40 11.59
N ARG A 206 -23.68 -7.46 11.37
CA ARG A 206 -23.33 -6.98 10.03
C ARG A 206 -22.30 -7.86 9.34
N LEU A 207 -21.45 -8.59 10.07
CA LEU A 207 -20.35 -9.37 9.51
C LEU A 207 -20.71 -10.81 9.19
N ILE A 208 -21.55 -11.45 10.03
CA ILE A 208 -21.98 -12.85 9.87
C ILE A 208 -22.48 -13.15 8.44
N PRO A 209 -23.33 -12.32 7.80
CA PRO A 209 -23.84 -12.61 6.46
C PRO A 209 -22.77 -12.66 5.37
N TYR A 210 -21.58 -12.11 5.61
CA TYR A 210 -20.50 -12.02 4.61
C TYR A 210 -19.42 -13.09 4.79
N GLN A 211 -19.46 -13.90 5.85
CA GLN A 211 -18.42 -14.92 6.10
C GLN A 211 -18.39 -15.99 5.01
N ASP A 212 -19.55 -16.43 4.53
CA ASP A 212 -19.64 -17.42 3.45
C ASP A 212 -19.27 -16.81 2.08
N LEU A 213 -19.46 -15.50 1.92
CA LEU A 213 -19.08 -14.78 0.70
C LEU A 213 -17.57 -14.50 0.64
N PHE A 214 -16.95 -14.27 1.80
CA PHE A 214 -15.53 -13.98 1.96
C PHE A 214 -14.88 -14.94 2.96
N PRO A 215 -14.79 -16.24 2.62
CA PRO A 215 -14.07 -17.18 3.47
C PRO A 215 -12.59 -16.77 3.55
N PRO A 216 -11.87 -17.13 4.64
CA PRO A 216 -10.44 -16.89 4.73
C PRO A 216 -9.69 -17.50 3.54
N VAL A 217 -8.73 -16.76 3.01
CA VAL A 217 -7.92 -17.17 1.85
C VAL A 217 -6.44 -17.21 2.20
N GLU A 218 -5.66 -18.01 1.49
CA GLU A 218 -4.21 -18.02 1.64
C GLU A 218 -3.51 -17.28 0.51
N HIS A 219 -2.55 -16.43 0.87
CA HIS A 219 -1.66 -15.72 -0.05
C HIS A 219 -0.20 -15.98 0.29
N PRO A 220 0.73 -15.88 -0.67
CA PRO A 220 2.16 -15.95 -0.37
C PRO A 220 2.57 -14.77 0.53
N VAL A 221 3.43 -15.03 1.53
CA VAL A 221 4.03 -13.98 2.36
C VAL A 221 4.96 -13.09 1.53
N VAL A 222 5.62 -13.70 0.53
CA VAL A 222 6.42 -13.01 -0.48
C VAL A 222 5.77 -13.17 -1.84
N ARG A 223 5.14 -12.11 -2.35
CA ARG A 223 4.52 -12.08 -3.67
C ARG A 223 5.55 -11.72 -4.75
N THR A 224 5.36 -12.24 -5.95
CA THR A 224 6.00 -11.75 -7.19
C THR A 224 5.04 -10.85 -7.97
N HIS A 225 5.51 -9.67 -8.39
CA HIS A 225 4.69 -8.78 -9.22
C HIS A 225 4.47 -9.40 -10.61
N PRO A 226 3.23 -9.50 -11.11
CA PRO A 226 2.95 -10.17 -12.40
C PRO A 226 3.63 -9.48 -13.60
N GLU A 227 3.77 -8.15 -13.56
CA GLU A 227 4.34 -7.38 -14.69
C GLU A 227 5.82 -6.99 -14.51
N THR A 228 6.32 -6.86 -13.26
CA THR A 228 7.69 -6.38 -13.01
C THR A 228 8.63 -7.47 -12.52
N GLY A 229 8.10 -8.62 -12.08
CA GLY A 229 8.90 -9.70 -11.48
C GLY A 229 9.52 -9.34 -10.13
N ARG A 230 9.28 -8.14 -9.58
CA ARG A 230 9.77 -7.77 -8.24
C ARG A 230 9.15 -8.67 -7.19
N ARG A 231 9.98 -9.19 -6.29
CA ARG A 231 9.54 -9.80 -5.04
C ARG A 231 9.22 -8.72 -4.00
N MET A 232 8.19 -8.94 -3.20
CA MET A 232 7.74 -8.00 -2.18
C MET A 232 7.03 -8.69 -1.02
N LEU A 233 7.01 -8.02 0.14
CA LEU A 233 6.20 -8.46 1.26
C LEU A 233 4.72 -8.26 0.97
N PHE A 234 3.92 -9.31 1.16
CA PHE A 234 2.48 -9.30 0.92
C PHE A 234 1.68 -9.74 2.15
N VAL A 235 1.98 -9.09 3.27
CA VAL A 235 1.29 -9.27 4.55
C VAL A 235 0.93 -7.90 5.10
N ASN A 236 -0.23 -7.77 5.76
CA ASN A 236 -0.65 -6.50 6.34
C ASN A 236 -1.46 -6.69 7.64
N THR A 237 -1.44 -5.66 8.48
CA THR A 237 -2.05 -5.70 9.82
C THR A 237 -3.57 -5.81 9.79
N SER A 238 -4.23 -5.38 8.71
CA SER A 238 -5.69 -5.38 8.64
C SER A 238 -6.28 -6.77 8.40
N PHE A 239 -5.60 -7.60 7.61
CA PHE A 239 -6.21 -8.84 7.10
C PHE A 239 -5.36 -10.09 7.35
N THR A 240 -4.03 -9.98 7.45
CA THR A 240 -3.18 -11.17 7.66
C THR A 240 -3.29 -11.65 9.10
N THR A 241 -3.79 -12.87 9.29
CA THR A 241 -4.03 -13.45 10.62
C THR A 241 -2.89 -14.34 11.11
N HIS A 242 -2.36 -15.23 10.29
CA HIS A 242 -1.27 -16.14 10.64
C HIS A 242 -0.58 -16.72 9.40
N ILE A 243 0.62 -17.25 9.60
CA ILE A 243 1.38 -18.02 8.61
C ILE A 243 0.97 -19.49 8.71
N THR A 244 0.53 -20.07 7.59
CA THR A 244 0.10 -21.47 7.51
C THR A 244 1.25 -22.41 7.85
N GLY A 245 0.98 -23.40 8.72
CA GLY A 245 1.95 -24.42 9.10
C GLY A 245 3.00 -23.96 10.13
N MET A 246 2.89 -22.74 10.65
CA MET A 246 3.74 -22.21 11.72
C MET A 246 3.01 -22.25 13.06
N ASP A 247 3.75 -22.44 14.16
CA ASP A 247 3.20 -22.26 15.50
C ASP A 247 2.61 -20.84 15.66
N ARG A 248 1.55 -20.70 16.47
CA ARG A 248 0.79 -19.46 16.55
C ARG A 248 1.60 -18.31 17.13
N ASP A 249 2.30 -18.54 18.23
CA ASP A 249 3.11 -17.51 18.88
C ASP A 249 4.32 -17.14 18.02
N GLU A 250 4.87 -18.13 17.32
CA GLU A 250 5.94 -17.94 16.35
C GLU A 250 5.49 -17.10 15.15
N SER A 251 4.33 -17.43 14.56
CA SER A 251 3.69 -16.67 13.48
C SER A 251 3.42 -15.23 13.90
N ASP A 252 2.82 -15.03 15.07
CA ASP A 252 2.49 -13.69 15.57
C ASP A 252 3.75 -12.82 15.76
N ARG A 253 4.86 -13.39 16.28
CA ARG A 253 6.14 -12.67 16.39
C ARG A 253 6.70 -12.28 15.04
N LEU A 254 6.73 -13.20 14.08
CA LEU A 254 7.25 -12.94 12.74
C LEU A 254 6.38 -11.92 11.99
N LEU A 255 5.05 -12.07 12.03
CA LEU A 255 4.14 -11.13 11.36
C LEU A 255 4.26 -9.71 11.93
N ARG A 256 4.37 -9.54 13.26
CA ARG A 256 4.61 -8.21 13.86
C ARG A 256 5.88 -7.55 13.29
N PHE A 257 6.96 -8.32 13.18
CA PHE A 257 8.19 -7.85 12.56
C PHE A 257 8.01 -7.45 11.09
N LEU A 258 7.31 -8.27 10.30
CA LEU A 258 7.05 -7.97 8.89
C LEU A 258 6.12 -6.76 8.69
N PHE A 259 5.10 -6.59 9.55
CA PHE A 259 4.20 -5.44 9.50
C PHE A 259 4.93 -4.12 9.77
N GLN A 260 5.91 -4.12 10.67
CA GLN A 260 6.71 -2.94 10.99
C GLN A 260 7.51 -2.42 9.79
N GLN A 261 7.78 -3.25 8.78
CA GLN A 261 8.58 -2.83 7.62
C GLN A 261 7.90 -1.71 6.82
N ALA A 262 6.56 -1.68 6.77
CA ALA A 262 5.83 -0.59 6.12
C ALA A 262 6.05 0.77 6.81
N HIS A 263 6.47 0.79 8.08
CA HIS A 263 6.69 2.01 8.87
C HIS A 263 8.05 2.66 8.64
N VAL A 264 8.96 2.02 7.89
CA VAL A 264 10.28 2.59 7.59
C VAL A 264 10.14 3.79 6.64
N PRO A 265 10.54 5.01 7.03
CA PRO A 265 10.29 6.22 6.25
C PRO A 265 10.86 6.20 4.83
N GLU A 266 12.02 5.59 4.62
CA GLU A 266 12.68 5.56 3.31
C GLU A 266 11.93 4.73 2.25
N TYR A 267 10.96 3.90 2.66
CA TYR A 267 10.12 3.15 1.73
C TYR A 267 8.82 3.89 1.40
N GLN A 268 8.58 5.05 2.01
CA GLN A 268 7.30 5.72 1.96
C GLN A 268 7.28 6.94 1.05
N VAL A 269 6.07 7.28 0.61
CA VAL A 269 5.70 8.61 0.13
C VAL A 269 4.49 9.08 0.92
N ARG A 270 4.46 10.38 1.25
CA ARG A 270 3.33 11.04 1.92
C ARG A 270 2.75 12.09 0.98
N PHE A 271 1.47 11.99 0.69
CA PHE A 271 0.76 12.91 -0.19
C PHE A 271 -0.20 13.79 0.60
N ARG A 272 0.00 15.09 0.48
CA ARG A 272 -0.92 16.10 0.99
C ARG A 272 -1.91 16.49 -0.09
N TRP A 273 -3.17 16.27 0.20
CA TRP A 273 -4.27 16.44 -0.73
C TRP A 273 -4.64 17.91 -0.96
N GLN A 274 -5.14 18.19 -2.16
CA GLN A 274 -5.93 19.37 -2.52
C GLN A 274 -7.26 18.91 -3.15
N PRO A 275 -8.31 19.74 -3.13
CA PRO A 275 -9.58 19.41 -3.77
C PRO A 275 -9.39 19.07 -5.26
N GLY A 276 -9.97 17.96 -5.71
CA GLY A 276 -9.87 17.50 -7.11
C GLY A 276 -8.61 16.70 -7.43
N ASP A 277 -7.70 16.54 -6.48
CA ASP A 277 -6.53 15.67 -6.63
C ASP A 277 -6.94 14.20 -6.71
N ILE A 278 -6.15 13.45 -7.48
CA ILE A 278 -6.31 12.01 -7.69
C ILE A 278 -5.02 11.30 -7.31
N ALA A 279 -5.15 10.16 -6.62
CA ALA A 279 -4.11 9.15 -6.55
C ALA A 279 -4.56 7.88 -7.29
N PHE A 280 -3.67 7.32 -8.10
CA PHE A 280 -3.83 5.99 -8.70
C PHE A 280 -2.65 5.14 -8.27
N TRP A 281 -2.90 4.07 -7.52
CA TRP A 281 -1.84 3.20 -7.01
C TRP A 281 -2.01 1.74 -7.42
N ASP A 282 -0.87 1.08 -7.50
CA ASP A 282 -0.75 -0.36 -7.66
C ASP A 282 -0.87 -1.01 -6.27
N ASN A 283 -2.04 -1.57 -6.01
CA ASN A 283 -2.36 -2.27 -4.77
C ASN A 283 -1.61 -3.61 -4.69
N ARG A 284 -1.07 -4.12 -5.79
CA ARG A 284 -0.25 -5.34 -5.80
C ARG A 284 1.12 -5.09 -5.18
N ALA A 285 1.63 -3.86 -5.26
CA ALA A 285 2.98 -3.48 -4.88
C ALA A 285 3.10 -2.67 -3.58
N THR A 286 1.99 -2.21 -3.01
CA THR A 286 2.00 -1.20 -1.95
C THR A 286 1.10 -1.57 -0.76
N GLN A 287 1.46 -1.02 0.40
CA GLN A 287 0.50 -0.73 1.46
C GLN A 287 0.25 0.77 1.52
N HIS A 288 -0.87 1.17 2.11
CA HIS A 288 -1.20 2.56 2.36
C HIS A 288 -1.83 2.80 3.73
N TYR A 289 -1.83 4.06 4.16
CA TYR A 289 -2.29 4.53 5.46
C TYR A 289 -2.98 5.89 5.29
N ALA A 290 -4.23 6.02 5.73
CA ALA A 290 -4.93 7.31 5.75
C ALA A 290 -4.70 8.02 7.09
N VAL A 291 -4.06 9.20 7.08
CA VAL A 291 -3.74 9.92 8.31
C VAL A 291 -5.01 10.56 8.89
N GLY A 292 -5.34 10.18 10.12
CA GLY A 292 -6.52 10.66 10.86
C GLY A 292 -6.24 11.88 11.76
N ASP A 293 -5.63 12.93 11.22
CA ASP A 293 -5.17 14.13 11.96
C ASP A 293 -5.98 15.41 11.66
N TYR A 294 -7.20 15.27 11.14
CA TYR A 294 -8.09 16.38 10.75
C TYR A 294 -9.30 16.57 11.69
N GLY A 295 -9.37 15.85 12.82
CA GLY A 295 -10.41 16.04 13.84
C GLY A 295 -11.84 15.82 13.30
N SER A 296 -12.72 16.80 13.53
CA SER A 296 -14.12 16.81 13.05
C SER A 296 -14.29 17.45 11.67
N GLU A 297 -13.21 17.90 11.03
CA GLU A 297 -13.27 18.52 9.71
C GLU A 297 -13.75 17.51 8.67
N ARG A 298 -14.60 17.98 7.75
CA ARG A 298 -15.20 17.08 6.77
C ARG A 298 -14.17 16.66 5.71
N ARG A 299 -14.09 15.36 5.44
CA ARG A 299 -13.28 14.78 4.37
C ARG A 299 -14.14 13.88 3.49
N VAL A 300 -14.17 14.15 2.20
CA VAL A 300 -14.97 13.38 1.24
C VAL A 300 -14.07 12.84 0.13
N ALA A 301 -14.05 11.51 -0.03
CA ALA A 301 -13.33 10.84 -1.09
C ALA A 301 -14.25 9.90 -1.88
N GLU A 302 -13.96 9.73 -3.17
CA GLU A 302 -14.54 8.68 -4.00
C GLU A 302 -13.44 7.78 -4.54
N ARG A 303 -13.65 6.46 -4.41
CA ARG A 303 -12.71 5.44 -4.86
C ARG A 303 -13.37 4.51 -5.85
N VAL A 304 -12.66 4.20 -6.92
CA VAL A 304 -12.98 3.12 -7.85
C VAL A 304 -11.85 2.11 -7.80
N ALA A 305 -12.16 0.86 -7.47
CA ALA A 305 -11.20 -0.24 -7.41
C ALA A 305 -11.25 -1.07 -8.70
N ILE A 306 -10.09 -1.59 -9.12
CA ILE A 306 -9.92 -2.39 -10.33
C ILE A 306 -9.63 -3.83 -9.89
N GLU A 307 -10.36 -4.78 -10.45
CA GLU A 307 -10.13 -6.20 -10.17
C GLU A 307 -8.68 -6.60 -10.48
N GLY A 308 -8.08 -7.41 -9.62
CA GLY A 308 -6.73 -7.93 -9.83
C GLY A 308 -6.70 -9.42 -10.13
N ASP A 309 -5.55 -10.02 -9.91
CA ASP A 309 -5.22 -11.41 -10.17
C ASP A 309 -4.90 -12.17 -8.87
N ARG A 310 -4.75 -13.49 -8.97
CA ARG A 310 -4.36 -14.31 -7.82
C ARG A 310 -2.86 -14.12 -7.54
N PRO A 311 -2.46 -13.72 -6.33
CA PRO A 311 -1.05 -13.59 -5.97
C PRO A 311 -0.29 -14.93 -6.02
N PHE A 312 0.98 -14.88 -6.45
CA PHE A 312 1.90 -16.02 -6.54
C PHE A 312 3.32 -15.65 -6.08
#